data_AF-A0A382DXH3-F1
#
_entry.id   AF-A0A382DXH3-F1
#
_cell.length_a   1.000
_cell.length_b   1.000
_cell.length_c   1.000
_cell.angle_alpha   90.00
_cell.angle_beta   90.00
_cell.angle_gamma   90.00
#
_symmetry.space_group_name_H-M   'P 1'
#
loop_
_entity.id
_entity.type
_entity.pdbx_description
1 polymer ?
#
loop_
_entity_poly.entity_id
_entity_poly.type
_entity_poly.pdbx_seq_one_letter_code
_entity_poly.pdbx_strand_id
1 'polypeptide(L)'
;MAAQWAESFATLAIPLIGTGALWSERKYDSSPGQPKRMRKVAVLLTLTMLLTSLAGCAGDDESASPVGEWWKGDGMIMHIIEDGTLTDGEGNSGTWSTDGDILTLTIDEANEFNYAVEISPGIEWMWIQMVDDDDCHALHLEGISNDEYDDRVSELTPPSFC
;
A
#
# COMPACT_ATOMS: atom_id res chain seq x y z
N MET A 1 -9.68 22.66 19.71
CA MET A 1 -10.87 22.80 18.82
C MET A 1 -10.49 23.66 17.63
N ALA A 2 -10.55 23.04 16.45
CA ALA A 2 -10.69 23.57 15.09
C ALA A 2 -9.85 24.79 14.64
N ALA A 3 -8.85 24.50 13.80
CA ALA A 3 -8.27 25.44 12.85
C ALA A 3 -9.18 25.54 11.61
N GLN A 4 -9.53 26.77 11.21
CA GLN A 4 -10.39 27.05 10.06
C GLN A 4 -9.54 27.66 8.94
N TRP A 5 -9.55 26.97 7.80
CA TRP A 5 -8.95 27.38 6.54
C TRP A 5 -9.79 28.48 5.88
N ALA A 6 -9.12 29.46 5.27
CA ALA A 6 -9.74 30.43 4.38
C ALA A 6 -8.91 30.55 3.08
N GLU A 7 -9.62 30.37 1.98
CA GLU A 7 -9.17 30.43 0.59
C GLU A 7 -8.93 31.88 0.14
N SER A 8 -8.03 32.09 -0.83
CA SER A 8 -8.38 32.65 -2.16
C SER A 8 -7.24 33.42 -2.85
N PHE A 9 -6.93 32.93 -4.06
CA PHE A 9 -6.60 33.60 -5.32
C PHE A 9 -6.11 35.05 -5.35
N ALA A 10 -4.95 35.25 -6.01
CA ALA A 10 -4.61 36.49 -6.69
C ALA A 10 -4.11 36.21 -8.12
N THR A 11 -4.91 36.67 -9.09
CA THR A 11 -4.61 36.84 -10.52
C THR A 11 -3.83 38.13 -10.75
N LEU A 12 -2.80 38.13 -11.60
CA LEU A 12 -2.30 39.30 -12.38
C LEU A 12 -1.25 38.77 -13.38
N ALA A 13 -1.58 38.54 -14.66
CA ALA A 13 -1.61 39.49 -15.79
C ALA A 13 -0.27 40.19 -16.08
N ILE A 14 0.23 40.07 -17.32
CA ILE A 14 0.78 41.16 -18.15
C ILE A 14 0.88 40.69 -19.64
N PRO A 15 0.66 41.58 -20.64
CA PRO A 15 0.36 41.26 -22.04
C PRO A 15 1.51 41.69 -23.00
N LEU A 16 1.20 41.89 -24.30
CA LEU A 16 1.94 42.59 -25.39
C LEU A 16 2.54 41.64 -26.47
N ILE A 17 2.55 41.87 -27.80
CA ILE A 17 2.15 42.93 -28.76
C ILE A 17 2.20 42.26 -30.17
N GLY A 18 1.46 42.78 -31.15
CA GLY A 18 1.90 42.78 -32.57
C GLY A 18 0.84 42.38 -33.59
N THR A 19 -0.04 43.30 -34.04
CA THR A 19 0.06 44.10 -35.30
C THR A 19 0.05 43.29 -36.61
N GLY A 20 -0.92 43.58 -37.48
CA GLY A 20 -0.80 43.34 -38.92
C GLY A 20 -2.12 43.06 -39.66
N ALA A 21 -2.71 44.10 -40.25
CA ALA A 21 -3.86 44.01 -41.14
C ALA A 21 -3.50 43.46 -42.53
N LEU A 22 -4.40 42.71 -43.19
CA LEU A 22 -4.81 42.97 -44.58
C LEU A 22 -6.00 42.08 -44.99
N TRP A 23 -7.07 42.72 -45.45
CA TRP A 23 -8.19 42.11 -46.15
C TRP A 23 -7.80 41.76 -47.59
N SER A 24 -8.18 40.57 -48.07
CA SER A 24 -8.31 40.27 -49.50
C SER A 24 -9.45 39.27 -49.70
N GLU A 25 -10.50 39.71 -50.36
CA GLU A 25 -11.68 38.91 -50.72
C GLU A 25 -11.36 37.93 -51.86
N ARG A 26 -11.79 36.67 -51.74
CA ARG A 26 -12.35 35.96 -52.90
C ARG A 26 -13.33 34.85 -52.50
N LYS A 27 -14.35 34.80 -53.33
CA LYS A 27 -15.70 34.22 -53.23
C LYS A 27 -15.74 32.74 -53.69
N TYR A 28 -16.78 32.04 -53.22
CA TYR A 28 -17.42 30.80 -53.72
C TYR A 28 -16.67 29.46 -53.58
N ASP A 29 -17.20 28.50 -52.81
CA ASP A 29 -18.21 27.57 -53.33
C ASP A 29 -18.97 26.89 -52.15
N SER A 30 -20.25 26.60 -52.39
CA SER A 30 -21.16 25.95 -51.44
C SER A 30 -21.09 24.43 -51.61
N SER A 31 -20.77 23.70 -50.54
CA SER A 31 -21.04 22.26 -50.47
C SER A 31 -21.73 21.93 -49.15
N PRO A 32 -22.96 21.40 -49.14
CA PRO A 32 -23.67 21.06 -47.93
C PRO A 32 -23.32 19.62 -47.52
N GLY A 33 -22.65 19.47 -46.39
CA GLY A 33 -22.35 18.16 -45.82
C GLY A 33 -21.71 18.26 -44.45
N GLN A 34 -22.52 18.48 -43.41
CA GLN A 34 -22.12 18.11 -42.04
C GLN A 34 -22.48 16.64 -41.83
N PRO A 35 -21.63 15.84 -41.16
CA PRO A 35 -21.61 15.89 -39.70
C PRO A 35 -20.22 15.86 -39.07
N LYS A 36 -20.05 16.75 -38.07
CA LYS A 36 -19.12 16.64 -36.94
C LYS A 36 -18.80 15.17 -36.57
N ARG A 37 -17.54 14.73 -36.65
CA ARG A 37 -16.94 13.77 -35.70
C ARG A 37 -15.40 13.80 -35.75
N MET A 38 -14.79 14.80 -35.14
CA MET A 38 -13.46 14.65 -34.50
C MET A 38 -13.47 15.36 -33.15
N ARG A 39 -14.37 14.94 -32.27
CA ARG A 39 -14.23 15.10 -30.81
C ARG A 39 -14.05 13.72 -30.21
N LYS A 40 -12.97 13.04 -30.56
CA LYS A 40 -12.60 11.75 -29.94
C LYS A 40 -11.22 11.74 -29.31
N VAL A 41 -10.44 12.82 -29.46
CA VAL A 41 -9.08 12.89 -28.91
C VAL A 41 -9.03 13.57 -27.53
N ALA A 42 -10.04 14.36 -27.18
CA ALA A 42 -10.03 15.10 -25.91
C ALA A 42 -10.43 14.27 -24.68
N VAL A 43 -11.09 13.12 -24.85
CA VAL A 43 -11.58 12.30 -23.73
C VAL A 43 -10.52 11.31 -23.23
N LEU A 44 -9.48 11.03 -24.03
CA LEU A 44 -8.45 10.05 -23.69
C LEU A 44 -7.45 10.54 -22.62
N LEU A 45 -7.26 11.86 -22.49
CA LEU A 45 -6.22 12.41 -21.59
C LEU A 45 -6.70 12.65 -20.14
N THR A 46 -8.01 12.72 -19.89
CA THR A 46 -8.52 12.93 -18.52
C THR A 46 -8.74 11.62 -17.77
N LEU A 47 -8.78 10.47 -18.46
CA LEU A 47 -8.91 9.16 -17.80
C LEU A 47 -7.60 8.71 -17.13
N THR A 48 -6.45 9.15 -17.63
CA THR A 48 -5.12 8.73 -17.13
C THR A 48 -4.67 9.44 -15.86
N MET A 49 -5.22 10.61 -15.53
CA MET A 49 -4.83 11.32 -14.29
C MET A 49 -5.52 10.81 -13.03
N LEU A 50 -6.61 10.04 -13.14
CA LEU A 50 -7.27 9.42 -11.99
C LEU A 50 -6.68 8.05 -11.61
N LEU A 51 -5.80 7.49 -12.44
CA LEU A 51 -5.22 6.16 -12.23
C LEU A 51 -3.83 6.18 -11.55
N THR A 52 -3.16 7.33 -11.48
CA THR A 52 -1.80 7.43 -10.94
C THR A 52 -1.71 7.53 -9.42
N SER A 53 -2.82 7.74 -8.70
CA SER A 53 -2.86 7.62 -7.24
C SER A 53 -3.22 6.21 -6.75
N LEU A 54 -3.42 5.26 -7.68
CA LEU A 54 -3.61 3.83 -7.40
C LEU A 54 -2.43 3.00 -7.95
N ALA A 55 -1.25 3.60 -8.08
CA ALA A 55 -0.01 2.87 -8.36
C ALA A 55 0.71 2.63 -7.02
N GLY A 56 0.14 1.71 -6.24
CA GLY A 56 0.66 1.32 -4.93
C GLY A 56 -0.19 0.21 -4.31
N CYS A 57 -0.49 -0.82 -5.10
CA CYS A 57 -0.83 -2.20 -4.70
C CYS A 57 -1.33 -2.92 -5.97
N ALA A 58 -0.49 -2.96 -7.00
CA ALA A 58 -0.69 -3.89 -8.11
C ALA A 58 -0.06 -5.19 -7.66
N GLY A 59 -0.92 -6.16 -7.40
CA GLY A 59 -0.58 -7.47 -6.85
C GLY A 59 0.59 -8.11 -7.57
N ASP A 60 1.52 -8.53 -6.75
CA ASP A 60 2.47 -9.58 -7.04
C ASP A 60 2.19 -10.60 -5.93
N ASP A 61 2.09 -11.89 -6.27
CA ASP A 61 1.86 -13.00 -5.32
C ASP A 61 3.10 -13.23 -4.43
N GLU A 62 3.75 -12.14 -4.04
CA GLU A 62 4.86 -12.07 -3.12
C GLU A 62 4.21 -12.04 -1.74
N SER A 63 4.15 -13.20 -1.09
CA SER A 63 3.73 -13.32 0.31
C SER A 63 4.33 -12.16 1.10
N ALA A 64 3.48 -11.37 1.77
CA ALA A 64 3.92 -10.13 2.38
C ALA A 64 5.11 -10.40 3.32
N SER A 65 6.11 -9.53 3.23
CA SER A 65 7.40 -9.74 3.91
C SER A 65 7.19 -9.84 5.43
N PRO A 66 7.78 -10.83 6.11
CA PRO A 66 7.71 -10.97 7.57
C PRO A 66 8.65 -9.98 8.28
N VAL A 67 9.34 -9.09 7.56
CA VAL A 67 10.23 -8.08 8.15
C VAL A 67 9.41 -7.07 8.98
N GLY A 68 9.81 -6.89 10.24
CA GLY A 68 9.10 -6.04 11.18
C GLY A 68 9.36 -6.42 12.64
N GLU A 69 8.88 -5.58 13.54
CA GLU A 69 8.78 -5.90 14.97
C GLU A 69 7.40 -6.50 15.22
N TRP A 70 7.35 -7.70 15.80
CA TRP A 70 6.11 -8.45 15.99
C TRP A 70 5.81 -8.63 17.48
N TRP A 71 4.61 -8.25 17.85
CA TRP A 71 4.15 -8.12 19.23
C TRP A 71 2.93 -8.99 19.50
N LYS A 72 2.85 -9.52 20.72
CA LYS A 72 1.65 -10.17 21.26
C LYS A 72 1.20 -9.37 22.47
N GLY A 73 0.14 -8.59 22.30
CA GLY A 73 -0.23 -7.57 23.28
C GLY A 73 0.94 -6.64 23.54
N ASP A 74 1.36 -6.55 24.81
CA ASP A 74 2.44 -5.66 25.25
C ASP A 74 3.84 -6.31 25.19
N GLY A 75 3.92 -7.60 24.86
CA GLY A 75 5.17 -8.35 24.75
C GLY A 75 5.70 -8.38 23.31
N MET A 76 6.92 -7.89 23.09
CA MET A 76 7.62 -8.12 21.83
C MET A 76 8.01 -9.60 21.74
N ILE A 77 7.64 -10.25 20.65
CA ILE A 77 7.95 -11.66 20.42
C ILE A 77 9.23 -11.80 19.61
N MET A 78 9.33 -11.04 18.52
CA MET A 78 10.51 -11.04 17.67
C MET A 78 10.61 -9.79 16.80
N HIS A 79 11.83 -9.42 16.45
CA HIS A 79 12.15 -8.41 15.46
C HIS A 79 12.91 -9.09 14.31
N ILE A 80 12.28 -9.13 13.14
CA ILE A 80 12.83 -9.69 11.91
C ILE A 80 13.39 -8.55 11.06
N ILE A 81 14.69 -8.60 10.78
CA ILE A 81 15.43 -7.53 10.11
C ILE A 81 15.72 -7.95 8.66
N GLU A 82 15.58 -7.01 7.71
CA GLU A 82 15.77 -7.27 6.27
C GLU A 82 17.14 -7.87 5.90
N ASP A 83 18.15 -7.74 6.76
CA ASP A 83 19.49 -8.30 6.55
C ASP A 83 19.59 -9.82 6.79
N GLY A 84 18.49 -10.47 7.15
CA GLY A 84 18.43 -11.91 7.46
C GLY A 84 18.68 -12.24 8.94
N THR A 85 18.83 -11.22 9.79
CA THR A 85 18.95 -11.39 11.24
C THR A 85 17.62 -11.21 11.94
N LEU A 86 17.46 -11.85 13.10
CA LEU A 86 16.32 -11.65 13.98
C LEU A 86 16.79 -11.44 15.42
N THR A 87 15.97 -10.77 16.23
CA THR A 87 16.14 -10.68 17.68
C THR A 87 14.84 -11.08 18.36
N ASP A 88 14.89 -12.00 19.34
CA ASP A 88 13.69 -12.39 20.09
C ASP A 88 13.33 -11.39 21.21
N GLY A 89 12.18 -11.60 21.85
CA GLY A 89 11.71 -10.82 23.00
C GLY A 89 12.65 -10.81 24.20
N GLU A 90 13.59 -11.76 24.28
CA GLU A 90 14.58 -11.87 25.36
C GLU A 90 15.91 -11.16 25.00
N GLY A 91 16.09 -10.76 23.75
CA GLY A 91 17.29 -10.11 23.23
C GLY A 91 18.34 -11.07 22.66
N ASN A 92 18.00 -12.34 22.45
CA ASN A 92 18.87 -13.29 21.76
C ASN A 92 18.82 -13.02 20.25
N SER A 93 19.98 -13.07 19.60
CA SER A 93 20.08 -12.88 18.16
C SER A 93 20.09 -14.22 17.43
N GLY A 94 19.43 -14.24 16.28
CA GLY A 94 19.35 -15.38 15.39
C GLY A 94 19.35 -14.97 13.93
N THR A 95 19.03 -15.92 13.06
CA THR A 95 18.83 -15.71 11.62
C THR A 95 17.45 -16.18 11.21
N TRP A 96 16.89 -15.58 10.17
CA TRP A 96 15.64 -16.03 9.56
C TRP A 96 15.81 -16.20 8.05
N SER A 97 14.95 -17.04 7.48
CA SER A 97 14.79 -17.19 6.03
C SER A 97 13.36 -17.63 5.71
N THR A 98 12.93 -17.39 4.48
CA THR A 98 11.63 -17.88 3.98
C THR A 98 11.84 -18.81 2.78
N ASP A 99 11.03 -19.87 2.73
CA ASP A 99 10.89 -20.76 1.57
C ASP A 99 9.39 -20.91 1.26
N GLY A 100 8.88 -20.08 0.34
CA GLY A 100 7.44 -19.95 0.11
C GLY A 100 6.71 -19.42 1.35
N ASP A 101 5.72 -20.18 1.84
CA ASP A 101 4.92 -19.84 3.03
C ASP A 101 5.50 -20.43 4.34
N ILE A 102 6.75 -20.93 4.29
CA ILE A 102 7.47 -21.42 5.46
C ILE A 102 8.51 -20.38 5.90
N LEU A 103 8.43 -19.99 7.17
CA LEU A 103 9.38 -19.14 7.86
C LEU A 103 10.26 -20.01 8.74
N THR A 104 11.56 -20.02 8.47
CA THR A 104 12.55 -20.70 9.31
C THR A 104 13.21 -19.68 10.23
N LEU A 105 13.10 -19.87 11.54
CA LEU A 105 13.76 -19.04 12.55
C LEU A 105 14.83 -19.86 13.26
N THR A 106 16.06 -19.34 13.37
CA THR A 106 17.19 -20.01 14.00
C THR A 106 17.80 -19.12 15.06
N ILE A 107 17.61 -19.44 16.34
CA ILE A 107 18.30 -18.79 17.47
C ILE A 107 19.31 -19.79 18.03
N ASP A 108 18.81 -20.81 18.73
CA ASP A 108 19.61 -21.96 19.18
C ASP A 108 19.50 -23.13 18.19
N GLU A 109 18.26 -23.43 17.77
CA GLU A 109 17.92 -24.47 16.82
C GLU A 109 16.99 -23.89 15.75
N ALA A 110 17.02 -24.48 14.55
CA ALA A 110 16.16 -24.07 13.44
C ALA A 110 14.75 -24.63 13.66
N ASN A 111 13.76 -23.74 13.66
CA ASN A 111 12.35 -24.07 13.78
C ASN A 111 11.61 -23.55 12.54
N GLU A 112 10.71 -24.35 12.00
CA GLU A 112 9.93 -24.04 10.80
C GLU A 112 8.49 -23.70 11.18
N PHE A 113 7.97 -22.61 10.61
CA PHE A 113 6.65 -22.10 10.87
C PHE A 113 5.90 -21.87 9.55
N ASN A 114 4.64 -22.30 9.49
CA ASN A 114 3.72 -21.73 8.51
C ASN A 114 3.46 -20.28 8.91
N TYR A 115 3.55 -19.36 7.96
CA TYR A 115 3.28 -17.96 8.24
C TYR A 115 2.41 -17.30 7.18
N ALA A 116 1.67 -16.27 7.59
CA ALA A 116 1.00 -15.35 6.69
C ALA A 116 1.05 -13.95 7.29
N VAL A 117 1.27 -12.97 6.43
CA VAL A 117 1.31 -11.56 6.80
C VAL A 117 0.20 -10.83 6.06
N GLU A 118 -0.64 -10.11 6.79
CA GLU A 118 -1.66 -9.23 6.23
C GLU A 118 -1.37 -7.79 6.66
N ILE A 119 -0.89 -7.00 5.69
CA ILE A 119 -0.65 -5.58 5.86
C ILE A 119 -1.60 -4.84 4.92
N SER A 120 -2.63 -4.25 5.50
CA SER A 120 -3.64 -3.41 4.83
C SER A 120 -3.91 -2.17 5.68
N PRO A 121 -4.52 -1.09 5.14
CA PRO A 121 -4.79 0.11 5.92
C PRO A 121 -5.65 -0.20 7.16
N GLY A 122 -5.03 -0.21 8.35
CA GLY A 122 -5.68 -0.55 9.62
C GLY A 122 -5.61 -2.03 10.03
N ILE A 123 -4.93 -2.89 9.26
CA ILE A 123 -4.72 -4.31 9.55
C ILE A 123 -3.22 -4.58 9.40
N GLU A 124 -2.55 -4.88 10.51
CA GLU A 124 -1.10 -5.11 10.56
C GLU A 124 -0.84 -6.35 11.41
N TRP A 125 -1.17 -7.50 10.85
CA TRP A 125 -1.14 -8.78 11.55
C TRP A 125 -0.31 -9.81 10.82
N MET A 126 0.34 -10.67 11.60
CA MET A 126 0.99 -11.87 11.13
C MET A 126 0.49 -13.06 11.93
N TRP A 127 0.26 -14.17 11.26
CA TRP A 127 -0.04 -15.45 11.88
C TRP A 127 1.15 -16.36 11.71
N ILE A 128 1.54 -17.03 12.78
CA ILE A 128 2.56 -18.06 12.78
C ILE A 128 2.03 -19.32 13.44
N GLN A 129 2.37 -20.48 12.90
CA GLN A 129 2.08 -21.80 13.47
C GLN A 129 3.29 -22.69 13.21
N MET A 130 3.80 -23.36 14.24
CA MET A 130 4.89 -24.33 14.03
C MET A 130 4.44 -25.45 13.10
N VAL A 131 5.28 -25.90 12.18
CA VAL A 131 4.90 -26.95 11.21
C VAL A 131 4.55 -28.27 11.90
N ASP A 132 5.11 -28.52 13.07
CA ASP A 132 4.89 -29.73 13.89
C ASP A 132 3.88 -29.53 15.04
N ASP A 133 3.16 -28.39 15.09
CA ASP A 133 2.17 -28.08 16.13
C ASP A 133 0.90 -27.44 15.52
N ASP A 134 -0.23 -27.52 16.24
CA ASP A 134 -1.49 -26.92 15.83
C ASP A 134 -1.69 -25.50 16.43
N ASP A 135 -0.80 -25.06 17.32
CA ASP A 135 -0.89 -23.76 18.00
C ASP A 135 -0.58 -22.59 17.05
N CYS A 136 -1.63 -21.84 16.69
CA CYS A 136 -1.54 -20.62 15.89
C CYS A 136 -1.43 -19.37 16.78
N HIS A 137 -0.56 -18.44 16.40
CA HIS A 137 -0.33 -17.19 17.10
C HIS A 137 -0.50 -16.00 16.16
N ALA A 138 -1.38 -15.08 16.53
CA ALA A 138 -1.53 -13.78 15.87
C ALA A 138 -0.61 -12.74 16.53
N LEU A 139 0.17 -12.05 15.72
CA LEU A 139 1.13 -11.03 16.14
C LEU A 139 0.83 -9.72 15.42
N HIS A 140 0.93 -8.61 16.15
CA HIS A 140 0.69 -7.27 15.63
C HIS A 140 2.04 -6.56 15.39
N LEU A 141 2.11 -5.65 14.43
CA LEU A 141 3.36 -4.93 14.08
C LEU A 141 3.82 -3.93 15.16
N GLU A 142 2.91 -3.54 16.05
CA GLU A 142 3.17 -2.63 17.17
C GLU A 142 2.66 -3.22 18.49
N GLY A 143 3.34 -2.88 19.58
CA GLY A 143 2.90 -3.24 20.93
C GLY A 143 1.62 -2.51 21.32
N ILE A 144 0.59 -3.27 21.66
CA ILE A 144 -0.71 -2.78 22.09
C ILE A 144 -1.03 -3.31 23.50
N SER A 145 -2.03 -2.75 24.18
CA SER A 145 -2.42 -3.34 25.48
C SER A 145 -3.00 -4.74 25.30
N ASN A 146 -2.85 -5.62 26.30
CA ASN A 146 -3.43 -6.97 26.23
C ASN A 146 -4.95 -6.95 26.05
N ASP A 147 -5.65 -6.02 26.71
CA ASP A 147 -7.10 -5.86 26.54
C ASP A 147 -7.46 -5.51 25.08
N GLU A 148 -6.71 -4.59 24.46
CA GLU A 148 -6.90 -4.23 23.05
C GLU A 148 -6.53 -5.37 22.09
N TYR A 149 -5.48 -6.13 22.40
CA TYR A 149 -5.08 -7.30 21.63
C TYR A 149 -6.19 -8.35 21.62
N ASP A 150 -6.74 -8.69 22.79
CA ASP A 150 -7.81 -9.69 22.90
C ASP A 150 -9.07 -9.24 22.13
N ASP A 151 -9.44 -7.96 22.25
CA ASP A 151 -10.56 -7.39 21.49
C ASP A 151 -10.32 -7.51 19.98
N ARG A 152 -9.15 -7.09 19.48
CA ARG A 152 -8.86 -7.10 18.04
C ARG A 152 -8.70 -8.51 17.48
N VAL A 153 -7.99 -9.41 18.18
CA VAL A 153 -7.79 -10.81 17.74
C VAL A 153 -9.12 -11.54 17.62
N SER A 154 -10.09 -11.26 18.49
CA SER A 154 -11.43 -11.86 18.42
C SER A 154 -12.21 -11.49 17.15
N GLU A 155 -11.86 -10.37 16.50
CA GLU A 155 -12.47 -9.89 15.27
C GLU A 155 -11.73 -10.36 14.00
N LEU A 156 -10.52 -10.89 14.14
CA LEU A 156 -9.70 -11.37 13.02
C LEU A 156 -10.25 -12.68 12.43
N THR A 157 -10.07 -12.84 11.13
CA THR A 157 -10.26 -14.13 10.45
C THR A 157 -8.89 -14.76 10.22
N PRO A 158 -8.55 -15.85 10.93
CA PRO A 158 -7.24 -16.47 10.78
C PRO A 158 -7.07 -17.14 9.39
N PRO A 159 -5.84 -17.27 8.89
CA PRO A 159 -5.52 -18.04 7.69
C PRO A 159 -5.89 -19.51 7.83
N SER A 160 -6.06 -20.24 6.73
CA SER A 160 -6.54 -21.64 6.74
C SER A 160 -5.58 -22.70 7.30
N PHE A 161 -4.31 -22.36 7.52
CA PHE A 161 -3.41 -23.26 8.26
C PHE A 161 -3.64 -23.16 9.78
N CYS A 162 -4.26 -22.05 10.21
CA CYS A 162 -4.94 -21.90 11.48
C CYS A 162 -6.45 -22.27 11.31
#